data_AF-A0A7S3BRH7-F1
#
_entry.id   AF-A0A7S3BRH7-F1
#
_cell.length_a   1.000
_cell.length_b   1.000
_cell.length_c   1.000
_cell.angle_alpha   90.00
_cell.angle_beta   90.00
_cell.angle_gamma   90.00
#
_symmetry.space_group_name_H-M   'P 1'
#
loop_
_entity.id
_entity.type
_entity.pdbx_description
1 polymer ?
#
loop_
_entity_poly.entity_id
_entity_poly.type
_entity_poly.pdbx_seq_one_letter_code
_entity_poly.pdbx_strand_id
1 'polypeptide(L)'
;ALEAPDYSAEDGFAWSAAVLEALQSAFGLGSFRGWQRAAINATLDRRDVFLVAPSGGGKSLCYQLPAIVGEAAEMQSVTLVVCPLVSLMQDQVAQLAAKGIRAFAMSAATPREEQ
;
A
#
# COMPACT_ATOMS: atom_id res chain seq x y z
N ALA A 1 21.33 -3.31 -20.51
CA ALA A 1 20.17 -3.31 -19.61
C ALA A 1 19.62 -1.90 -19.61
N LEU A 2 18.32 -1.69 -19.82
CA LEU A 2 17.73 -0.37 -19.59
C LEU A 2 17.96 -0.02 -18.11
N GLU A 3 18.51 1.16 -17.83
CA GLU A 3 18.65 1.64 -16.46
C GLU A 3 17.27 1.65 -15.80
N ALA A 4 17.20 1.21 -14.55
CA ALA A 4 15.96 1.30 -13.80
C ALA A 4 15.56 2.78 -13.68
N PRO A 5 14.27 3.12 -13.85
CA PRO A 5 13.83 4.49 -13.65
C PRO A 5 14.12 4.95 -12.22
N ASP A 6 14.32 6.25 -12.05
CA ASP A 6 14.45 6.84 -10.72
C ASP A 6 13.10 6.79 -9.99
N TYR A 7 12.90 5.74 -9.18
CA TYR A 7 11.67 5.59 -8.42
C TYR A 7 11.48 6.67 -7.34
N SER A 8 12.50 7.48 -7.03
CA SER A 8 12.36 8.60 -6.10
C SER A 8 11.70 9.83 -6.73
N ALA A 9 11.55 9.86 -8.06
CA ALA A 9 10.92 10.95 -8.79
C ALA A 9 9.47 11.18 -8.33
N GLU A 10 9.08 12.46 -8.25
CA GLU A 10 7.73 12.85 -7.82
C GLU A 10 6.69 12.65 -8.93
N ASP A 11 7.10 12.85 -10.16
CA ASP A 11 6.34 12.77 -11.39
C ASP A 11 6.98 11.79 -12.39
N GLY A 12 6.48 11.75 -13.63
CA GLY A 12 7.01 10.89 -14.69
C GLY A 12 6.42 9.48 -14.74
N PHE A 13 5.62 9.08 -13.75
CA PHE A 13 4.85 7.83 -13.77
C PHE A 13 3.37 8.08 -14.08
N ALA A 14 2.74 7.13 -14.78
CA ALA A 14 1.32 7.21 -15.13
C ALA A 14 0.38 7.30 -13.90
N TRP A 15 0.84 6.83 -12.75
CA TRP A 15 0.09 6.81 -11.49
C TRP A 15 0.41 7.99 -10.54
N SER A 16 1.35 8.88 -10.86
CA SER A 16 1.81 9.92 -9.93
C SER A 16 0.68 10.80 -9.38
N ALA A 17 -0.26 11.21 -10.23
CA ALA A 17 -1.41 12.02 -9.81
C ALA A 17 -2.36 11.25 -8.86
N ALA A 18 -2.73 10.02 -9.24
CA ALA A 18 -3.60 9.17 -8.44
C ALA A 18 -2.96 8.81 -7.08
N VAL A 19 -1.65 8.60 -7.05
CA VAL A 19 -0.88 8.36 -5.82
C VAL A 19 -0.97 9.55 -4.87
N LEU A 20 -0.80 10.78 -5.37
CA LEU A 20 -0.89 11.99 -4.55
C LEU A 20 -2.32 12.25 -4.06
N GLU A 21 -3.31 12.05 -4.93
CA GLU A 21 -4.72 12.16 -4.57
C GLU A 21 -5.07 11.18 -3.46
N ALA A 22 -4.74 9.89 -3.62
CA ALA A 22 -5.01 8.85 -2.63
C ALA A 22 -4.27 9.09 -1.30
N LEU A 23 -3.04 9.61 -1.34
CA LEU A 23 -2.28 9.98 -0.15
C LEU A 23 -3.02 11.04 0.69
N GLN A 24 -3.60 12.04 0.02
CA GLN A 24 -4.33 13.11 0.69
C GLN A 24 -5.75 12.68 1.10
N SER A 25 -6.53 12.13 0.18
CA SER A 25 -7.94 11.84 0.39
C SER A 25 -8.18 10.65 1.31
N ALA A 26 -7.45 9.54 1.12
CA ALA A 26 -7.65 8.31 1.90
C ALA A 26 -6.76 8.27 3.16
N PHE A 27 -5.52 8.75 3.06
CA PHE A 27 -4.57 8.69 4.18
C PHE A 27 -4.46 9.98 4.99
N GLY A 28 -4.87 11.14 4.45
CA GLY A 28 -4.79 12.42 5.15
C GLY A 28 -3.36 12.95 5.30
N LEU A 29 -2.43 12.51 4.44
CA LEU A 29 -1.02 12.85 4.52
C LEU A 29 -0.64 13.89 3.46
N GLY A 30 0.13 14.91 3.86
CA GLY A 30 0.58 15.97 2.95
C GLY A 30 1.83 15.63 2.14
N SER A 31 2.64 14.65 2.59
CA SER A 31 3.87 14.25 1.92
C SER A 31 4.31 12.84 2.32
N PHE A 32 5.16 12.23 1.49
CA PHE A 32 5.85 10.99 1.78
C PHE A 32 7.04 11.21 2.71
N ARG A 33 7.34 10.20 3.52
CA ARG A 33 8.64 10.09 4.20
C ARG A 33 9.66 9.50 3.23
N GLY A 34 10.92 9.95 3.34
CA GLY A 34 12.04 9.67 2.43
C GLY A 34 11.90 8.48 1.46
N TRP A 35 11.91 7.25 1.98
CA TRP A 35 11.93 6.02 1.16
C TRP A 35 10.56 5.53 0.68
N GLN A 36 9.45 6.09 1.18
CA GLN A 36 8.11 5.57 0.88
C GLN A 36 7.77 5.71 -0.60
N ARG A 37 8.11 6.85 -1.21
CA ARG A 37 7.82 7.13 -2.62
C ARG A 37 8.51 6.13 -3.54
N ALA A 38 9.81 5.89 -3.33
CA ALA A 38 10.58 4.92 -4.10
C ALA A 38 10.01 3.50 -4.00
N ALA A 39 9.62 3.06 -2.80
CA ALA A 39 9.01 1.75 -2.61
C ALA A 39 7.65 1.65 -3.31
N ILE A 40 6.80 2.69 -3.24
CA ILE A 40 5.48 2.73 -3.86
C ILE A 40 5.60 2.70 -5.39
N ASN A 41 6.46 3.55 -5.96
CA ASN A 41 6.66 3.60 -7.41
C ASN A 41 7.21 2.28 -7.95
N ALA A 42 8.20 1.67 -7.28
CA ALA A 42 8.73 0.37 -7.68
C ALA A 42 7.66 -0.74 -7.58
N THR A 43 6.79 -0.69 -6.56
CA THR A 43 5.68 -1.64 -6.41
C THR A 43 4.64 -1.49 -7.52
N LEU A 44 4.27 -0.25 -7.86
CA LEU A 44 3.32 0.04 -8.94
C LEU A 44 3.89 -0.29 -10.33
N ASP A 45 5.22 -0.23 -10.48
CA ASP A 45 5.97 -0.70 -11.65
C ASP A 45 6.19 -2.24 -11.67
N ARG A 46 5.50 -2.98 -10.78
CA ARG A 46 5.53 -4.45 -10.70
C ARG A 46 6.93 -5.03 -10.50
N ARG A 47 7.75 -4.36 -9.69
CA ARG A 47 9.06 -4.86 -9.27
C ARG A 47 8.97 -5.46 -7.87
N ASP A 48 9.81 -6.46 -7.62
CA ASP A 48 9.97 -7.00 -6.28
C ASP A 48 10.74 -6.01 -5.40
N VAL A 49 10.14 -5.59 -4.29
CA VAL A 49 10.70 -4.61 -3.37
C VAL A 49 11.02 -5.25 -2.03
N PHE A 50 12.29 -5.22 -1.62
CA PHE A 50 12.70 -5.56 -0.27
C PHE A 50 12.93 -4.28 0.55
N LEU A 51 11.99 -3.95 1.43
CA LEU A 51 12.02 -2.71 2.21
C LEU A 51 12.57 -2.94 3.63
N VAL A 52 13.69 -2.30 3.96
CA VAL A 52 14.24 -2.24 5.32
C VAL A 52 13.95 -0.87 5.92
N ALA A 53 13.10 -0.84 6.95
CA ALA A 53 12.70 0.41 7.60
C ALA A 53 12.39 0.22 9.09
N PRO A 54 12.62 1.24 9.94
CA PRO A 54 12.38 1.16 11.38
C PRO A 54 10.90 0.97 11.72
N SER A 55 10.63 0.39 12.90
CA SER A 55 9.27 0.32 13.45
C SER A 55 8.66 1.72 13.58
N GLY A 56 7.35 1.85 13.32
CA GLY A 56 6.67 3.16 13.25
C GLY A 56 7.04 4.03 12.03
N GLY A 57 7.95 3.56 11.17
CA GLY A 57 8.43 4.30 9.99
C GLY A 57 7.37 4.53 8.89
N GLY A 58 6.20 3.88 8.97
CA GLY A 58 5.15 4.01 7.97
C GLY A 58 5.25 3.00 6.82
N LYS A 59 5.80 1.80 7.10
CA LYS A 59 5.99 0.73 6.11
C LYS A 59 4.68 0.28 5.47
N SER A 60 3.58 0.29 6.24
CA SER A 60 2.28 -0.17 5.76
C SER A 60 1.77 0.61 4.55
N LEU A 61 2.06 1.92 4.50
CA LEU A 61 1.67 2.78 3.40
C LEU A 61 2.23 2.27 2.05
N CYS A 62 3.40 1.63 2.06
CA CYS A 62 4.07 1.18 0.83
C CYS A 62 3.39 0.00 0.14
N TYR A 63 2.47 -0.71 0.80
CA TYR A 63 1.61 -1.70 0.16
C TYR A 63 0.13 -1.32 0.19
N GLN A 64 -0.32 -0.54 1.19
CA GLN A 64 -1.72 -0.08 1.29
C GLN A 64 -2.07 0.96 0.23
N LEU A 65 -1.17 1.91 -0.06
CA LEU A 65 -1.44 2.95 -1.05
C LEU A 65 -1.48 2.37 -2.48
N PRO A 66 -0.53 1.52 -2.90
CA PRO A 66 -0.65 0.81 -4.17
C PRO A 66 -1.95 0.01 -4.31
N ALA A 67 -2.43 -0.62 -3.23
CA ALA A 67 -3.66 -1.42 -3.25
C ALA A 67 -4.91 -0.62 -3.65
N ILE A 68 -4.98 0.66 -3.29
CA ILE A 68 -6.13 1.52 -3.61
C ILE A 68 -5.95 2.29 -4.92
N VAL A 69 -4.71 2.63 -5.28
CA VAL A 69 -4.42 3.33 -6.55
C VAL A 69 -4.68 2.43 -7.76
N GLY A 70 -4.54 1.11 -7.60
CA GLY A 70 -4.92 0.15 -8.64
C GLY A 70 -6.35 0.37 -9.16
N GLU A 71 -7.31 0.67 -8.27
CA GLU A 71 -8.71 0.92 -8.66
C GLU A 71 -8.85 2.13 -9.62
N ALA A 72 -7.98 3.14 -9.51
CA ALA A 72 -7.97 4.34 -10.36
C ALA A 72 -7.20 4.15 -11.68
N ALA A 73 -6.31 3.16 -11.77
CA ALA A 73 -5.41 2.94 -12.91
C ALA A 73 -5.89 1.81 -13.86
N GLU A 74 -7.21 1.60 -13.96
CA GLU A 74 -7.85 0.49 -14.72
C GLU A 74 -7.38 -0.91 -14.26
N MET A 75 -6.89 -1.03 -13.02
CA MET A 75 -6.33 -2.24 -12.47
C MET A 75 -7.19 -2.73 -11.31
N GLN A 76 -8.12 -3.67 -11.56
CA GLN A 76 -8.75 -4.40 -10.46
C GLN A 76 -7.67 -5.25 -9.76
N SER A 77 -7.11 -4.72 -8.67
CA SER A 77 -6.06 -5.37 -7.91
C SER A 77 -6.48 -5.61 -6.47
N VAL A 78 -6.42 -6.86 -6.02
CA VAL A 78 -6.48 -7.23 -4.61
C VAL A 78 -5.04 -7.39 -4.11
N THR A 79 -4.71 -6.73 -3.01
CA THR A 79 -3.41 -6.91 -2.34
C THR A 79 -3.55 -7.91 -1.21
N LEU A 80 -2.82 -9.03 -1.29
CA LEU A 80 -2.72 -10.02 -0.22
C LEU A 80 -1.58 -9.64 0.72
N VAL A 81 -1.90 -9.46 2.00
CA VAL A 81 -0.90 -9.18 3.05
C VAL A 81 -0.80 -10.38 3.97
N VAL A 82 0.37 -11.02 4.01
CA VAL A 82 0.66 -12.11 4.95
C VAL A 82 1.25 -11.53 6.21
N CYS A 83 0.57 -11.74 7.34
CA CYS A 83 0.98 -11.23 8.64
C CYS A 83 1.04 -12.38 9.66
N PRO A 84 2.10 -12.44 10.50
CA PRO A 84 2.24 -13.55 11.44
C PRO A 84 1.32 -13.48 12.66
N LEU A 85 0.80 -12.30 13.02
CA LEU A 85 0.04 -12.09 14.25
C LEU A 85 -1.38 -11.60 13.96
N VAL A 86 -2.37 -12.30 14.49
CA VAL A 86 -3.80 -11.95 14.32
C VAL A 86 -4.11 -10.56 14.84
N SER A 87 -3.54 -10.17 15.98
CA SER A 87 -3.71 -8.82 16.55
C SER A 87 -3.25 -7.73 15.58
N LEU A 88 -2.10 -7.91 14.94
CA LEU A 88 -1.60 -6.96 13.94
C LEU A 88 -2.52 -6.89 12.72
N MET A 89 -3.07 -8.02 12.27
CA MET A 89 -4.04 -8.00 11.16
C MET A 89 -5.29 -7.20 11.51
N GLN A 90 -5.85 -7.44 12.70
CA GLN A 90 -7.05 -6.75 13.18
C GLN A 90 -6.79 -5.24 13.32
N ASP A 91 -5.64 -4.84 13.86
CA ASP A 91 -5.24 -3.43 13.97
C ASP A 91 -5.16 -2.77 12.58
N GLN A 92 -4.57 -3.43 11.59
CA GLN A 92 -4.48 -2.90 10.22
C GLN A 92 -5.87 -2.79 9.56
N VAL A 93 -6.72 -3.81 9.70
CA VAL A 93 -8.09 -3.78 9.14
C VAL A 93 -8.93 -2.69 9.80
N ALA A 94 -8.86 -2.53 11.12
CA ALA A 94 -9.57 -1.47 11.83
C ALA A 94 -9.12 -0.07 11.37
N GLN A 95 -7.81 0.14 11.18
CA GLN A 95 -7.26 1.40 10.66
C GLN A 95 -7.72 1.71 9.23
N LEU A 96 -7.79 0.70 8.36
CA LEU A 96 -8.28 0.85 6.99
C LEU A 96 -9.79 1.08 6.95
N ALA A 97 -10.57 0.36 7.77
CA ALA A 97 -12.01 0.55 7.90
C ALA A 97 -12.36 1.96 8.39
N ALA A 98 -11.60 2.51 9.35
CA ALA A 98 -11.76 3.89 9.82
C ALA A 98 -11.50 4.94 8.72
N LYS A 99 -10.80 4.56 7.64
CA LYS A 99 -10.54 5.37 6.44
C LYS A 99 -11.53 5.09 5.30
N GLY A 100 -12.52 4.22 5.52
CA GLY A 100 -13.45 3.79 4.48
C GLY A 100 -12.83 2.85 3.44
N ILE A 101 -11.64 2.31 3.68
CA ILE A 101 -10.95 1.39 2.77
C ILE A 101 -11.40 -0.04 3.09
N ARG A 102 -11.86 -0.77 2.06
CA ARG A 102 -12.27 -2.17 2.20
C ARG A 102 -11.05 -3.05 2.46
N ALA A 103 -11.04 -3.73 3.60
CA ALA A 103 -10.02 -4.70 3.98
C ALA A 103 -10.66 -5.81 4.82
N PHE A 104 -10.08 -7.01 4.75
CA PHE A 104 -10.53 -8.17 5.51
C PHE A 104 -9.33 -8.95 6.04
N ALA A 105 -9.44 -9.49 7.25
CA ALA A 105 -8.42 -10.34 7.85
C ALA A 105 -8.95 -11.76 7.97
N MET A 106 -8.26 -12.71 7.35
CA MET A 106 -8.57 -14.14 7.45
C MET A 106 -7.55 -14.82 8.37
N SER A 107 -8.03 -15.62 9.31
CA SER A 107 -7.20 -16.42 10.21
C SER A 107 -7.84 -17.78 10.46
N ALA A 108 -7.15 -18.65 11.19
CA ALA A 108 -7.72 -19.95 11.61
C ALA A 108 -9.00 -19.81 12.45
N ALA A 109 -9.24 -18.66 13.08
CA ALA A 109 -10.43 -18.40 13.88
C ALA A 109 -11.60 -17.82 13.06
N THR A 110 -11.40 -17.52 11.78
CA THR A 110 -12.46 -17.00 10.89
C THR A 110 -13.45 -18.14 10.58
N PRO A 111 -14.76 -17.99 10.85
CA PRO A 111 -15.77 -18.99 10.52
C PRO A 111 -15.75 -19.36 9.04
N ARG A 112 -16.11 -20.59 8.70
CA ARG A 112 -16.00 -21.10 7.33
C ARG A 112 -16.94 -20.40 6.36
N GLU A 113 -18.04 -19.86 6.86
CA GLU A 113 -19.03 -19.10 6.08
C GLU A 113 -18.50 -17.71 5.67
N GLU A 114 -17.47 -17.20 6.36
CA GLU A 114 -16.82 -15.92 6.09
C GLU A 114 -15.46 -16.08 5.38
N GLN A 115 -15.04 -17.32 5.09
CA GLN A 115 -13.85 -17.66 4.28
C GLN A 115 -14.21 -17.73 2.80
#